data_AF-A0A7C4E6E4-F1
#
_entry.id   AF-A0A7C4E6E4-F1
#
_cell.length_a   1.000
_cell.length_b   1.000
_cell.length_c   1.000
_cell.angle_alpha   90.00
_cell.angle_beta   90.00
_cell.angle_gamma   90.00
#
_symmetry.space_group_name_H-M   'P 1'
#
loop_
_entity.id
_entity.type
_entity.pdbx_description
1 polymer ?
#
loop_
_entity_poly.entity_id
_entity_poly.type
_entity_poly.pdbx_seq_one_letter_code
_entity_poly.pdbx_strand_id
1 'polypeptide(L)'
;IGGARRDILIACAYFLPGRRFRAALLDAAARGVRVRLLLQGRVEYSLQHHAQRALYHQFFAGGIEIYEYVPSYLHAKVAVIDGFWSTVGSSNIDPYSLLLAREANVVVYDERFGAELQSVIERAIERDAVPLRAEDYARRSWLDRLGDWLAYRLVRLATVVLARARDY
;
A
#
# COMPACT_ATOMS: atom_id res chain seq x y z
N ILE A 1 9.14 -9.91 2.20
CA ILE A 1 7.87 -10.13 2.95
C ILE A 1 7.83 -11.51 3.63
N GLY A 2 7.91 -12.62 2.89
CA GLY A 2 7.88 -13.97 3.50
C GLY A 2 8.98 -14.23 4.54
N GLY A 3 10.15 -13.62 4.36
CA GLY A 3 11.27 -13.69 5.32
C GLY A 3 11.20 -12.72 6.50
N ALA A 4 10.23 -11.80 6.55
CA ALA A 4 10.17 -10.78 7.62
C ALA A 4 9.96 -11.41 9.00
N ARG A 5 10.54 -10.78 10.03
CA ARG A 5 10.55 -11.29 11.41
C ARG A 5 9.98 -10.31 12.44
N ARG A 6 10.10 -9.01 12.23
CA ARG A 6 9.76 -7.96 13.21
C ARG A 6 8.80 -6.93 12.64
N ASP A 7 9.16 -6.28 11.54
CA ASP A 7 8.42 -5.14 11.01
C ASP A 7 8.47 -5.08 9.47
N ILE A 8 7.36 -4.64 8.89
CA ILE A 8 7.23 -4.25 7.49
C ILE A 8 6.58 -2.87 7.48
N LEU A 9 7.31 -1.88 6.97
CA LEU A 9 6.82 -0.52 6.81
C LEU A 9 6.86 -0.13 5.33
N ILE A 10 5.70 0.21 4.77
CA ILE A 10 5.56 0.58 3.36
C ILE A 10 4.97 1.97 3.26
N ALA A 11 5.61 2.87 2.49
CA ALA A 11 5.03 4.14 2.11
C ALA A 11 4.83 4.19 0.59
N CYS A 12 3.57 4.33 0.17
CA CYS A 12 3.21 4.22 -1.24
C CYS A 12 2.07 5.18 -1.61
N ALA A 13 2.23 5.89 -2.73
CA ALA A 13 1.21 6.79 -3.28
C ALA A 13 -0.06 6.02 -3.68
N TYR A 14 0.11 4.97 -4.48
CA TYR A 14 -0.98 4.17 -5.02
C TYR A 14 -0.82 2.71 -4.59
N PHE A 15 -1.72 2.26 -3.70
CA PHE A 15 -1.64 0.94 -3.10
C PHE A 15 -2.83 0.07 -3.49
N LEU A 16 -2.69 -0.63 -4.62
CA LEU A 16 -3.65 -1.59 -5.15
C LEU A 16 -3.00 -2.96 -5.41
N PRO A 17 -2.40 -3.60 -4.39
CA PRO A 17 -1.59 -4.81 -4.53
C PRO A 17 -2.35 -5.97 -5.18
N GLY A 18 -1.65 -6.79 -5.96
CA GLY A 18 -2.17 -8.05 -6.48
C GLY A 18 -2.44 -9.09 -5.38
N ARG A 19 -3.15 -10.18 -5.72
CA ARG A 19 -3.56 -11.22 -4.75
C ARG A 19 -2.40 -11.81 -3.94
N ARG A 20 -1.28 -12.13 -4.60
CA ARG A 20 -0.09 -12.71 -3.96
C ARG A 20 0.55 -11.77 -2.94
N PHE A 21 0.68 -10.48 -3.28
CA PHE A 21 1.27 -9.49 -2.38
C PHE A 21 0.38 -9.26 -1.15
N ARG A 22 -0.94 -9.19 -1.35
CA ARG A 22 -1.90 -9.09 -0.23
C ARG A 22 -1.82 -10.27 0.71
N ALA A 23 -1.82 -11.50 0.17
CA ALA A 23 -1.67 -12.71 0.96
C ALA A 23 -0.36 -12.68 1.77
N ALA A 24 0.76 -12.32 1.13
CA ALA A 24 2.05 -12.25 1.80
C ALA A 24 2.08 -11.26 2.98
N LEU A 25 1.41 -10.10 2.86
CA LEU A 25 1.29 -9.13 3.97
C LEU A 25 0.45 -9.67 5.11
N LEU A 26 -0.71 -10.26 4.81
CA LEU A 26 -1.60 -10.84 5.81
C LEU A 26 -0.94 -12.02 6.51
N ASP A 27 -0.23 -12.87 5.77
CA ASP A 27 0.54 -13.98 6.34
C ASP A 27 1.65 -13.47 7.25
N ALA A 28 2.29 -12.34 6.91
CA ALA A 28 3.29 -11.72 7.78
C ALA A 28 2.67 -11.21 9.08
N ALA A 29 1.55 -10.49 8.99
CA ALA A 29 0.82 -10.02 10.16
C ALA A 29 0.34 -11.18 11.04
N ALA A 30 -0.17 -12.26 10.44
CA ALA A 30 -0.58 -13.48 11.15
C ALA A 30 0.59 -14.19 11.88
N ARG A 31 1.83 -14.02 11.41
CA ARG A 31 3.05 -14.49 12.12
C ARG A 31 3.49 -13.57 13.26
N GLY A 32 2.76 -12.48 13.52
CA GLY A 32 3.12 -11.49 14.54
C GLY A 32 4.10 -10.42 14.05
N VAL A 33 4.39 -10.35 12.75
CA VAL A 33 5.19 -9.25 12.18
C VAL A 33 4.31 -7.99 12.17
N ARG A 34 4.83 -6.88 12.69
CA ARG A 34 4.12 -5.59 12.62
C ARG A 34 4.09 -5.10 11.17
N VAL A 35 2.92 -4.84 10.62
CA VAL A 35 2.78 -4.37 9.24
C VAL A 35 2.08 -3.01 9.23
N ARG A 36 2.77 -2.01 8.69
CA ARG A 36 2.31 -0.61 8.65
C ARG A 36 2.35 -0.07 7.22
N LEU A 37 1.26 0.58 6.83
CA LEU A 37 1.10 1.20 5.53
C LEU A 37 0.91 2.71 5.70
N LEU A 38 1.83 3.52 5.15
CA LEU A 38 1.65 4.96 4.96
C LEU A 38 1.18 5.20 3.52
N LEU A 39 -0.09 5.57 3.37
CA LEU A 39 -0.77 5.73 2.09
C LEU A 39 -1.11 7.19 1.83
N GLN A 40 -1.43 7.49 0.58
CA GLN A 40 -1.86 8.83 0.20
C GLN A 40 -3.29 9.11 0.67
N GLY A 41 -3.47 10.11 1.55
CA GLY A 41 -4.77 10.56 2.03
C GLY A 41 -5.47 11.55 1.10
N ARG A 42 -4.71 12.32 0.31
CA ARG A 42 -5.30 13.28 -0.65
C ARG A 42 -5.82 12.58 -1.90
N VAL A 43 -7.06 12.89 -2.28
CA VAL A 43 -7.70 12.35 -3.49
C VAL A 43 -7.17 13.09 -4.71
N GLU A 44 -6.21 12.50 -5.42
CA GLU A 44 -5.77 12.96 -6.75
C GLU A 44 -6.67 12.37 -7.86
N TYR A 45 -6.88 11.06 -7.80
CA TYR A 45 -7.78 10.35 -8.69
C TYR A 45 -8.83 9.55 -7.90
N SER A 46 -10.09 9.97 -8.00
CA SER A 46 -11.19 9.41 -7.21
C SER A 46 -11.37 7.91 -7.41
N LEU A 47 -11.24 7.42 -8.65
CA LEU A 47 -11.41 5.99 -8.94
C LEU A 47 -10.38 5.13 -8.23
N GLN A 48 -9.10 5.52 -8.27
CA GLN A 48 -7.99 4.83 -7.60
C GLN A 48 -8.15 4.93 -6.08
N HIS A 49 -8.53 6.10 -5.57
CA HIS A 49 -8.79 6.31 -4.15
C HIS A 49 -9.91 5.40 -3.63
N HIS A 50 -11.02 5.24 -4.33
CA HIS A 50 -12.08 4.31 -3.94
C HIS A 50 -11.66 2.84 -4.09
N ALA A 51 -10.89 2.51 -5.14
CA ALA A 51 -10.41 1.16 -5.38
C ALA A 51 -9.45 0.65 -4.29
N GLN A 52 -8.54 1.49 -3.76
CA GLN A 52 -7.65 1.10 -2.66
C GLN A 52 -8.44 0.87 -1.35
N ARG A 53 -9.45 1.72 -1.07
CA ARG A 53 -10.28 1.65 0.13
C ARG A 53 -11.08 0.35 0.23
N ALA A 54 -11.44 -0.24 -0.91
CA ALA A 54 -12.06 -1.56 -0.98
C ALA A 54 -11.20 -2.67 -0.34
N LEU A 55 -9.89 -2.48 -0.24
CA LEU A 55 -8.96 -3.47 0.34
C LEU A 55 -8.73 -3.26 1.84
N TYR A 56 -9.00 -2.08 2.38
CA TYR A 56 -8.63 -1.73 3.75
C TYR A 56 -9.30 -2.63 4.79
N HIS A 57 -10.57 -3.01 4.56
CA HIS A 57 -11.28 -3.94 5.45
C HIS A 57 -10.51 -5.26 5.64
N GLN A 58 -9.96 -5.82 4.54
CA GLN A 58 -9.19 -7.06 4.62
C GLN A 58 -7.90 -6.88 5.41
N PHE A 59 -7.24 -5.73 5.26
CA PHE A 59 -6.01 -5.41 5.97
C PHE A 59 -6.24 -5.15 7.46
N PHE A 60 -7.27 -4.41 7.83
CA PHE A 60 -7.66 -4.22 9.23
C PHE A 60 -8.01 -5.54 9.91
N ALA A 61 -8.78 -6.40 9.25
CA ALA A 61 -9.12 -7.73 9.77
C ALA A 61 -7.87 -8.62 9.97
N GLY A 62 -6.80 -8.37 9.22
CA GLY A 62 -5.51 -9.05 9.36
C GLY A 62 -4.54 -8.39 10.33
N GLY A 63 -4.94 -7.34 11.05
CA GLY A 63 -4.07 -6.63 12.00
C GLY A 63 -3.05 -5.69 11.37
N ILE A 64 -3.25 -5.28 10.12
CA ILE A 64 -2.37 -4.32 9.43
C ILE A 64 -2.79 -2.90 9.80
N GLU A 65 -1.81 -2.08 10.19
CA GLU A 65 -1.99 -0.66 10.52
C GLU A 65 -1.94 0.19 9.23
N ILE A 66 -2.87 1.12 9.07
CA ILE A 66 -2.94 2.01 7.91
C ILE A 66 -2.99 3.46 8.37
N TYR A 67 -2.14 4.28 7.75
CA TYR A 67 -2.02 5.72 7.99
C TYR A 67 -2.17 6.46 6.66
N GLU A 68 -2.91 7.56 6.65
CA GLU A 68 -3.07 8.41 5.47
C GLU A 68 -2.31 9.71 5.64
N TYR A 69 -1.35 9.97 4.75
CA TYR A 69 -0.60 11.22 4.69
C TYR A 69 -1.48 12.34 4.12
N VAL A 70 -1.61 13.45 4.86
CA VAL A 70 -2.55 14.54 4.53
C VAL A 70 -1.95 15.91 4.14
N PRO A 71 -0.71 16.31 4.49
CA PRO A 71 -0.21 17.65 4.18
C PRO A 71 -0.11 17.94 2.68
N SER A 72 0.23 16.94 1.87
CA SER A 72 0.41 17.08 0.42
C SER A 72 0.19 15.75 -0.30
N TYR A 73 0.46 15.70 -1.61
CA TYR A 73 0.43 14.44 -2.34
C TYR A 73 1.66 13.60 -1.97
N LEU A 74 1.42 12.43 -1.37
CA LEU A 74 2.48 11.47 -1.04
C LEU A 74 2.97 10.81 -2.34
N HIS A 75 4.18 11.14 -2.80
CA HIS A 75 4.80 10.49 -3.95
C HIS A 75 5.87 9.45 -3.56
N ALA A 76 5.82 8.90 -2.35
CA ALA A 76 6.71 7.83 -1.92
C ALA A 76 6.41 6.50 -2.63
N LYS A 77 7.46 5.71 -2.90
CA LYS A 77 7.40 4.29 -3.30
C LYS A 77 8.56 3.58 -2.62
N VAL A 78 8.44 3.47 -1.30
CA VAL A 78 9.49 2.93 -0.45
C VAL A 78 8.93 1.87 0.47
N ALA A 79 9.78 0.91 0.82
CA ALA A 79 9.48 -0.05 1.87
C ALA A 79 10.74 -0.42 2.63
N VAL A 80 10.57 -0.69 3.91
CA VAL A 80 11.60 -1.21 4.81
C VAL A 80 11.07 -2.48 5.45
N ILE A 81 11.92 -3.50 5.55
CA ILE A 81 11.64 -4.76 6.24
C ILE A 81 12.75 -4.99 7.26
N ASP A 82 12.33 -5.18 8.51
CA ASP A 82 13.18 -5.45 9.67
C ASP A 82 14.33 -4.45 9.87
N GLY A 83 14.19 -3.23 9.36
CA GLY A 83 15.23 -2.18 9.43
C GLY A 83 16.49 -2.47 8.58
N PHE A 84 16.49 -3.52 7.76
CA PHE A 84 17.68 -3.98 7.02
C PHE A 84 17.46 -3.98 5.51
N TRP A 85 16.38 -4.61 5.06
CA TRP A 85 16.04 -4.65 3.65
C TRP A 85 15.20 -3.44 3.30
N SER A 86 15.62 -2.68 2.30
CA SER A 86 14.90 -1.49 1.86
C SER A 86 14.78 -1.42 0.35
N THR A 87 13.71 -0.78 -0.12
CA THR A 87 13.55 -0.44 -1.54
C THR A 87 13.14 1.02 -1.67
N VAL A 88 13.69 1.68 -2.69
CA VAL A 88 13.31 3.03 -3.12
C VAL A 88 13.22 3.03 -4.64
N GLY A 89 12.16 3.61 -5.19
CA GLY A 89 12.04 3.64 -6.65
C GLY A 89 10.82 4.38 -7.14
N SER A 90 10.43 4.04 -8.36
CA SER A 90 9.27 4.61 -9.05
C SER A 90 8.03 3.72 -8.99
N SER A 91 8.20 2.41 -8.72
CA SER A 91 7.10 1.43 -8.78
C SER A 91 6.07 1.64 -7.69
N ASN A 92 4.85 2.01 -8.07
CA ASN A 92 3.72 1.86 -7.15
C ASN A 92 3.37 0.38 -6.96
N ILE A 93 2.67 0.07 -5.87
CA ILE A 93 2.17 -1.27 -5.59
C ILE A 93 0.77 -1.37 -6.20
N ASP A 94 0.68 -1.21 -7.51
CA ASP A 94 -0.56 -1.27 -8.27
C ASP A 94 -0.36 -2.00 -9.62
N PRO A 95 -1.45 -2.43 -10.26
CA PRO A 95 -1.37 -3.23 -11.47
C PRO A 95 -0.81 -2.47 -12.68
N TYR A 96 -0.94 -1.14 -12.73
CA TYR A 96 -0.42 -0.33 -13.83
C TYR A 96 1.10 -0.23 -13.75
N SER A 97 1.65 0.12 -12.59
CA SER A 97 3.11 0.15 -12.40
C SER A 97 3.74 -1.22 -12.65
N LEU A 98 3.09 -2.30 -12.20
CA LEU A 98 3.64 -3.66 -12.33
C LEU A 98 3.51 -4.29 -13.72
N LEU A 99 2.55 -3.87 -14.54
CA LEU A 99 2.27 -4.51 -15.85
C LEU A 99 2.54 -3.59 -17.05
N LEU A 100 2.45 -2.27 -16.88
CA LEU A 100 2.37 -1.33 -18.00
C LEU A 100 3.51 -0.31 -18.02
N ALA A 101 4.09 0.04 -16.86
CA ALA A 101 5.13 1.03 -16.74
C ALA A 101 6.55 0.43 -16.82
N ARG A 102 7.51 1.26 -17.24
CA ARG A 102 8.95 0.98 -17.11
C ARG A 102 9.41 1.54 -15.77
N GLU A 103 9.34 0.71 -14.74
CA GLU A 103 9.69 1.11 -13.39
C GLU A 103 11.12 0.68 -13.04
N ALA A 104 11.76 1.44 -12.14
CA ALA A 104 13.05 1.10 -11.57
C ALA A 104 12.98 1.24 -10.06
N ASN A 105 13.44 0.20 -9.36
CA ASN A 105 13.62 0.20 -7.91
C ASN A 105 15.06 -0.18 -7.59
N VAL A 106 15.64 0.52 -6.62
CA VAL A 106 16.92 0.15 -6.00
C VAL A 106 16.61 -0.56 -4.70
N VAL A 107 17.19 -1.74 -4.53
CA VAL A 107 17.12 -2.51 -3.29
C VAL A 107 18.43 -2.36 -2.54
N VAL A 108 18.34 -2.00 -1.27
CA VAL A 108 19.48 -1.80 -0.37
C VAL A 108 19.39 -2.80 0.77
N TYR A 109 20.48 -3.52 1.02
CA TYR A 109 20.64 -4.47 2.11
C TYR A 109 21.65 -3.89 3.10
N ASP A 110 21.19 -2.99 3.96
CA ASP A 110 22.06 -2.27 4.89
C ASP A 110 21.25 -1.78 6.10
N GLU A 111 21.72 -2.09 7.30
CA GLU A 111 21.01 -1.75 8.55
C GLU A 111 20.95 -0.25 8.79
N ARG A 112 22.02 0.48 8.44
CA ARG A 112 22.08 1.92 8.67
C ARG A 112 21.09 2.64 7.75
N PHE A 113 21.13 2.34 6.46
CA PHE A 113 20.19 2.90 5.49
C PHE A 113 18.75 2.51 5.80
N GLY A 114 18.50 1.24 6.14
CA GLY A 114 17.16 0.78 6.47
C GLY A 114 16.59 1.44 7.72
N ALA A 115 17.38 1.59 8.78
CA ALA A 115 16.97 2.30 9.99
C ALA A 115 16.70 3.79 9.71
N GLU A 116 17.54 4.45 8.90
CA GLU A 116 17.35 5.85 8.52
C GLU A 116 16.04 6.05 7.74
N LEU A 117 15.82 5.22 6.71
CA LEU A 117 14.59 5.28 5.90
C LEU A 117 13.35 4.97 6.74
N GLN A 118 13.41 3.97 7.61
CA GLN A 118 12.33 3.66 8.53
C GLN A 118 12.00 4.87 9.41
N SER A 119 13.02 5.51 9.98
CA SER A 119 12.85 6.69 10.83
C SER A 119 12.24 7.89 10.08
N VAL A 120 12.56 8.07 8.79
CA VAL A 120 11.91 9.08 7.94
C VAL A 120 10.41 8.82 7.80
N ILE A 121 10.03 7.57 7.51
CA ILE A 121 8.62 7.20 7.34
C ILE A 121 7.87 7.31 8.67
N GLU A 122 8.48 6.89 9.78
CA GLU A 122 7.89 7.01 11.12
C GLU A 122 7.62 8.46 11.51
N ARG A 123 8.58 9.37 11.27
CA ARG A 123 8.36 10.81 11.49
C ARG A 123 7.21 11.36 10.65
N ALA A 124 7.06 10.91 9.40
CA ALA A 124 5.93 11.30 8.56
C ALA A 124 4.61 10.76 9.11
N ILE A 125 4.59 9.53 9.65
CA ILE A 125 3.40 8.99 10.31
C ILE A 125 3.02 9.83 11.54
N GLU A 126 3.99 10.15 12.38
CA GLU A 126 3.76 10.87 13.65
C GLU A 126 3.29 12.31 13.44
N ARG A 127 3.85 13.01 12.45
CA ARG A 127 3.60 14.45 12.24
C ARG A 127 2.50 14.74 11.26
N ASP A 128 2.40 13.91 10.22
CA ASP A 128 1.73 14.27 8.97
C ASP A 128 0.64 13.27 8.56
N ALA A 129 0.45 12.16 9.30
CA ALA A 129 -0.51 11.15 8.92
C ALA A 129 -1.67 11.03 9.91
N VAL A 130 -2.84 10.67 9.38
CA VAL A 130 -4.02 10.32 10.17
C VAL A 130 -4.11 8.80 10.25
N PRO A 131 -4.14 8.20 11.45
CA PRO A 131 -4.38 6.77 11.58
C PRO A 131 -5.80 6.43 11.17
N LEU A 132 -5.96 5.44 10.30
CA LEU A 132 -7.27 4.92 9.97
C LEU A 132 -7.67 3.86 10.99
N ARG A 133 -8.84 4.04 11.62
CA ARG A 133 -9.37 3.10 12.60
C ARG A 133 -10.29 2.10 11.92
N ALA A 134 -10.16 0.83 12.31
CA ALA A 134 -11.00 -0.25 11.80
C ALA A 134 -12.49 0.02 12.10
N GLU A 135 -12.80 0.59 13.26
CA GLU A 135 -14.17 0.90 13.68
C GLU A 135 -14.82 1.97 12.79
N ASP A 136 -14.05 2.98 12.37
CA ASP A 136 -14.53 4.03 11.49
C ASP A 136 -14.88 3.45 10.11
N TYR A 137 -14.05 2.53 9.62
CA TYR A 137 -14.33 1.80 8.39
C TYR A 137 -15.52 0.84 8.51
N ALA A 138 -15.67 0.21 9.67
CA ALA A 138 -16.78 -0.69 9.99
C ALA A 138 -18.13 0.04 10.08
N ARG A 139 -18.14 1.36 10.29
CA ARG A 139 -19.37 2.19 10.36
C ARG A 139 -19.83 2.79 9.03
N ARG A 140 -19.03 2.69 7.96
CA ARG A 140 -19.41 3.22 6.64
C ARG A 140 -20.66 2.53 6.08
N SER A 141 -21.45 3.31 5.34
CA SER A 141 -22.67 2.80 4.70
C SER A 141 -22.35 1.68 3.72
N TRP A 142 -23.30 0.77 3.52
CA TRP A 142 -23.13 -0.31 2.55
C TRP A 142 -23.03 0.21 1.11
N LEU A 143 -23.63 1.37 0.81
CA LEU A 143 -23.54 2.05 -0.48
C LEU A 143 -22.11 2.53 -0.76
N ASP A 144 -21.47 3.14 0.24
CA ASP A 144 -20.08 3.59 0.11
C ASP A 144 -19.14 2.39 -0.15
N ARG A 145 -19.38 1.27 0.55
CA ARG A 145 -18.61 0.04 0.35
C ARG A 145 -18.85 -0.58 -1.02
N LEU A 146 -20.08 -0.54 -1.51
CA LEU A 146 -20.42 -1.00 -2.85
C LEU A 146 -19.73 -0.12 -3.90
N GLY A 147 -19.71 1.20 -3.72
CA GLY A 147 -18.98 2.13 -4.57
C GLY A 147 -17.48 1.83 -4.63
N ASP A 148 -16.84 1.65 -3.47
CA ASP A 148 -15.43 1.25 -3.38
C ASP A 148 -15.17 -0.08 -4.10
N TRP A 149 -16.05 -1.07 -3.91
CA TRP A 149 -15.93 -2.38 -4.56
C TRP A 149 -16.10 -2.30 -6.08
N LEU A 150 -17.06 -1.51 -6.57
CA LEU A 150 -17.28 -1.28 -8.00
C LEU A 150 -16.07 -0.59 -8.62
N ALA A 151 -15.54 0.44 -7.96
CA ALA A 151 -14.30 1.11 -8.37
C ALA A 151 -13.13 0.11 -8.47
N TYR A 152 -12.95 -0.75 -7.47
CA TYR A 152 -11.95 -1.81 -7.50
C TYR A 152 -12.14 -2.77 -8.69
N ARG A 153 -13.38 -3.19 -8.97
CA ARG A 153 -13.68 -4.08 -10.10
C ARG A 153 -13.41 -3.42 -11.45
N LEU A 154 -13.82 -2.17 -11.61
CA LEU A 154 -13.57 -1.39 -12.82
C LEU A 154 -12.08 -1.24 -13.09
N VAL A 155 -11.30 -0.84 -12.09
CA VAL A 155 -9.83 -0.71 -12.22
C VAL A 155 -9.20 -2.05 -12.63
N ARG A 156 -9.58 -3.15 -11.98
CA ARG A 156 -9.04 -4.49 -12.30
C ARG A 156 -9.41 -4.95 -13.71
N LEU A 157 -10.65 -4.71 -14.13
CA LEU A 157 -11.09 -5.06 -15.48
C LEU A 157 -10.33 -4.24 -16.52
N ALA A 158 -10.21 -2.93 -16.31
CA ALA A 158 -9.45 -2.04 -17.18
C ALA A 158 -8.00 -2.49 -17.32
N THR A 159 -7.33 -2.86 -16.22
CA THR A 159 -5.96 -3.41 -16.29
C THR A 159 -5.89 -4.68 -17.14
N VAL A 160 -6.81 -5.64 -16.98
CA VAL A 160 -6.81 -6.90 -17.74
C VAL A 160 -7.04 -6.65 -19.23
N VAL A 161 -7.94 -5.74 -19.58
CA VAL A 161 -8.21 -5.35 -20.97
C VAL A 161 -6.99 -4.68 -21.59
N LEU A 162 -6.41 -3.70 -20.89
CA LEU A 162 -5.20 -2.99 -21.35
C LEU A 162 -3.99 -3.90 -21.50
N ALA A 163 -3.80 -4.86 -20.58
CA ALA A 163 -2.73 -5.84 -20.68
C ALA A 163 -2.90 -6.72 -21.93
N ARG A 164 -4.11 -7.26 -22.16
CA ARG A 164 -4.39 -8.08 -23.36
C ARG A 164 -4.26 -7.32 -24.66
N ALA A 165 -4.62 -6.04 -24.69
CA ALA A 165 -4.49 -5.20 -25.88
C ALA A 165 -3.03 -4.91 -26.26
N ARG A 166 -2.08 -5.15 -25.36
CA ARG A 166 -0.64 -4.99 -25.60
C ARG A 166 0.04 -6.27 -26.11
N ASP A 167 -0.62 -7.41 -25.96
CA ASP A 167 -0.15 -8.72 -26.43
C ASP A 167 -0.55 -8.99 -27.91
N TYR A 168 -1.22 -8.02 -28.55
CA TYR A 168 -1.53 -7.97 -30.00
C TYR A 168 -0.76 -6.80 -30.64
#